data_AF-A0A957PVN1-F1
#
_entry.id   AF-A0A957PVN1-F1
#
_cell.length_a   1.000
_cell.length_b   1.000
_cell.length_c   1.000
_cell.angle_alpha   90.00
_cell.angle_beta   90.00
_cell.angle_gamma   90.00
#
_symmetry.space_group_name_H-M   'P 1'
#
loop_
_entity.id
_entity.type
_entity.pdbx_description
1 polymer ?
#
loop_
_entity_poly.entity_id
_entity_poly.type
_entity_poly.pdbx_seq_one_letter_code
_entity_poly.pdbx_strand_id
1 'polypeptide(L)'
;MIKKVTSPVPGHIDVSFELPSCLWADRIFLVGDFNGWNETATPLQQDRSGIWRVTVALPQEQRYEFRYLIDGKWMSDSHADGFAENSFGISNSVVHTSIPVPSIHGSDSQLRESTKTRSRTFRLAAKSDQPFRQPPPTPVTEVPRIPAIVPQRVAA
;
A
#
# COMPACT_ATOMS: atom_id res chain seq x y z
N MET A 1 7.66 -7.63 3.64
CA MET A 1 8.80 -6.69 3.47
C MET A 1 8.76 -6.17 2.06
N ILE A 2 8.96 -4.87 1.87
CA ILE A 2 8.99 -4.25 0.55
C ILE A 2 10.36 -3.60 0.37
N LYS A 3 11.05 -3.92 -0.72
CA LYS A 3 12.36 -3.37 -1.08
C LYS A 3 12.21 -2.59 -2.38
N LYS A 4 12.91 -1.46 -2.50
CA LYS A 4 12.87 -0.59 -3.68
C LYS A 4 14.30 -0.35 -4.13
N VAL A 5 14.59 -0.61 -5.40
CA VAL A 5 15.92 -0.38 -6.00
C VAL A 5 15.77 0.31 -7.34
N THR A 6 16.76 1.08 -7.76
CA THR A 6 16.76 1.72 -9.07
C THR A 6 16.74 0.63 -10.14
N SER A 7 15.75 0.67 -11.03
CA SER A 7 15.71 -0.26 -12.16
C SER A 7 16.80 0.12 -13.17
N PRO A 8 17.36 -0.84 -13.94
CA PRO A 8 18.19 -0.54 -15.10
C PRO A 8 17.44 0.28 -16.16
N VAL A 9 16.10 0.22 -16.15
CA VAL A 9 15.25 1.00 -17.04
C VAL A 9 15.17 2.46 -16.54
N PRO A 10 15.53 3.45 -17.37
CA PRO A 10 15.43 4.85 -16.99
C PRO A 10 14.01 5.21 -16.56
N GLY A 11 13.90 5.94 -15.45
CA GLY A 11 12.61 6.39 -14.94
C GLY A 11 11.79 5.34 -14.20
N HIS A 12 12.35 4.15 -13.93
CA HIS A 12 11.66 3.08 -13.22
C HIS A 12 12.40 2.63 -11.96
N ILE A 13 11.63 2.09 -11.03
CA ILE A 13 12.06 1.52 -9.75
C ILE A 13 11.58 0.07 -9.71
N ASP A 14 12.50 -0.84 -9.42
CA ASP A 14 12.15 -2.23 -9.17
C ASP A 14 11.71 -2.36 -7.70
N VAL A 15 10.42 -2.60 -7.53
CA VAL A 15 9.81 -2.83 -6.22
C VAL A 15 9.67 -4.34 -6.01
N SER A 16 10.41 -4.86 -5.03
CA SER A 16 10.37 -6.27 -4.64
C SER A 16 9.50 -6.43 -3.40
N PHE A 17 8.43 -7.21 -3.55
CA PHE A 17 7.51 -7.58 -2.49
C PHE A 17 7.89 -8.97 -1.98
N GLU A 18 8.09 -9.09 -0.67
CA GLU A 18 8.52 -10.32 0.00
C GLU A 18 7.58 -10.67 1.16
N LEU A 19 7.03 -11.89 1.15
CA LEU A 19 6.22 -12.43 2.24
C LEU A 19 6.96 -13.58 2.94
N PRO A 20 6.81 -13.70 4.27
CA PRO A 20 7.55 -14.69 5.06
C PRO A 20 7.16 -16.12 4.70
N SER A 21 8.09 -17.05 4.88
CA SER A 21 7.87 -18.48 4.60
C SER A 21 6.92 -19.18 5.57
N CYS A 22 6.59 -18.56 6.70
CA CYS A 22 5.59 -19.06 7.64
C CYS A 22 4.15 -18.83 7.18
N LEU A 23 3.95 -18.08 6.08
CA LEU A 23 2.64 -17.86 5.51
C LEU A 23 2.17 -19.15 4.81
N TRP A 24 1.12 -19.75 5.35
CA TRP A 24 0.50 -20.92 4.74
C TRP A 24 -0.39 -20.47 3.57
N ALA A 25 0.11 -20.63 2.36
CA ALA A 25 -0.57 -20.26 1.13
C ALA A 25 -0.18 -21.20 -0.01
N ASP A 26 -1.14 -21.58 -0.86
CA ASP A 26 -0.85 -22.33 -2.09
C ASP A 26 -0.53 -21.38 -3.26
N ARG A 27 -1.27 -20.26 -3.35
CA ARG A 27 -1.11 -19.25 -4.38
C ARG A 27 -1.26 -17.85 -3.81
N ILE A 28 -0.31 -17.00 -4.17
CA ILE A 28 -0.34 -15.58 -3.81
C ILE A 28 -0.23 -14.76 -5.07
N PHE A 29 -1.15 -13.81 -5.23
CA PHE A 29 -1.12 -12.84 -6.31
C PHE A 29 -0.98 -11.43 -5.74
N LEU A 30 -0.18 -10.62 -6.41
CA LEU A 30 -0.09 -9.21 -6.16
C LEU A 30 -1.08 -8.49 -7.09
N VAL A 31 -1.96 -7.67 -6.50
CA VAL A 31 -3.02 -6.98 -7.24
C VAL A 31 -2.93 -5.50 -6.93
N GLY A 32 -2.94 -4.64 -7.94
CA GLY A 32 -2.85 -3.20 -7.71
C GLY A 32 -3.01 -2.35 -8.97
N ASP A 33 -2.82 -1.05 -8.84
CA ASP A 33 -3.04 -0.11 -9.94
C ASP A 33 -2.16 -0.41 -11.17
N PHE A 34 -0.93 -0.87 -10.95
CA PHE A 34 0.03 -1.18 -12.02
C PHE A 34 -0.35 -2.38 -12.88
N ASN A 35 -1.23 -3.27 -12.41
CA ASN A 35 -1.75 -4.38 -13.19
C ASN A 35 -3.27 -4.27 -13.43
N GLY A 36 -3.83 -3.08 -13.22
CA GLY A 36 -5.26 -2.81 -13.42
C GLY A 36 -6.16 -3.61 -12.48
N TRP A 37 -5.69 -3.89 -11.26
CA TRP A 37 -6.39 -4.71 -10.26
C TRP A 37 -6.72 -6.13 -10.74
N ASN A 38 -5.87 -6.70 -11.59
CA ASN A 38 -6.04 -8.07 -12.07
C ASN A 38 -5.52 -9.10 -11.07
N GLU A 39 -6.42 -9.94 -10.57
CA GLU A 39 -6.18 -10.98 -9.56
C GLU A 39 -5.25 -12.12 -10.00
N THR A 40 -4.95 -12.23 -11.30
CA THR A 40 -4.18 -13.36 -11.87
C THR A 40 -2.91 -12.92 -12.62
N ALA A 41 -2.75 -11.61 -12.86
CA ALA A 41 -1.69 -11.09 -13.72
C ALA A 41 -0.29 -11.17 -13.09
N THR A 42 -0.18 -11.18 -11.76
CA THR A 42 1.11 -11.05 -11.07
C THR A 42 1.23 -12.05 -9.91
N PRO A 43 1.47 -13.34 -10.20
CA PRO A 43 1.71 -14.34 -9.16
C PRO A 43 3.07 -14.14 -8.47
N LEU A 44 3.12 -14.33 -7.16
CA LEU A 44 4.37 -14.42 -6.41
C LEU A 44 4.97 -15.82 -6.59
N GLN A 45 6.30 -15.87 -6.58
CA GLN A 45 7.05 -17.12 -6.65
C GLN A 45 7.67 -17.44 -5.30
N GLN A 46 7.52 -18.68 -4.86
CA GLN A 46 8.18 -19.17 -3.66
C GLN A 46 9.62 -19.58 -3.97
N ASP A 47 10.58 -19.07 -3.20
CA ASP A 47 11.97 -19.45 -3.32
C ASP A 47 12.27 -20.77 -2.57
N ARG A 48 13.51 -21.26 -2.68
CA ARG A 48 13.95 -22.50 -2.01
C ARG A 48 13.94 -22.40 -0.48
N SER A 49 13.95 -21.19 0.07
CA SER A 49 13.87 -20.93 1.51
C SER A 49 12.41 -20.83 1.99
N GLY A 50 11.45 -20.96 1.06
CA GLY A 50 10.02 -20.86 1.31
C GLY A 50 9.49 -19.42 1.29
N ILE A 51 10.32 -18.41 1.01
CA ILE A 51 9.91 -16.99 0.98
C ILE A 51 9.23 -16.70 -0.35
N TRP A 52 8.09 -16.03 -0.30
CA TRP A 52 7.38 -15.60 -1.50
C TRP A 52 7.91 -14.25 -1.96
N ARG A 53 8.31 -14.13 -3.24
CA ARG A 53 8.82 -12.89 -3.82
C ARG A 53 8.20 -12.60 -5.18
N VAL A 54 7.97 -11.32 -5.44
CA VAL A 54 7.76 -10.78 -6.80
C VAL A 54 8.45 -9.44 -6.93
N THR A 55 8.99 -9.15 -8.11
CA THR A 55 9.60 -7.85 -8.43
C THR A 55 8.85 -7.22 -9.58
N VAL A 56 8.42 -5.98 -9.41
CA VAL A 56 7.67 -5.21 -10.42
C VAL A 56 8.43 -3.92 -10.70
N ALA A 57 8.71 -3.66 -11.98
CA ALA A 57 9.26 -2.40 -12.43
C ALA A 57 8.13 -1.37 -12.54
N LEU A 58 8.18 -0.33 -11.72
CA LEU A 58 7.18 0.73 -11.66
C LEU A 58 7.81 2.08 -11.99
N PRO A 59 7.10 2.99 -12.68
CA PRO A 59 7.55 4.37 -12.84
C PRO A 59 7.93 5.01 -11.50
N GLN A 60 9.05 5.74 -11.47
CA GLN A 60 9.54 6.43 -10.29
C GLN A 60 8.65 7.63 -9.89
N GLU A 61 8.75 8.07 -8.64
CA GLU A 61 8.04 9.24 -8.10
C GLU A 61 6.51 9.17 -8.23
N GLN A 62 5.96 7.96 -8.11
CA GLN A 62 4.52 7.69 -8.18
C GLN A 62 4.00 6.96 -6.95
N ARG A 63 2.69 7.08 -6.74
CA ARG A 63 1.94 6.39 -5.70
C ARG A 63 1.09 5.29 -6.35
N TYR A 64 1.22 4.07 -5.86
CA TYR A 64 0.41 2.92 -6.30
C TYR A 64 -0.31 2.28 -5.12
N GLU A 65 -1.56 1.91 -5.33
CA GLU A 65 -2.31 1.07 -4.41
C GLU A 65 -2.20 -0.40 -4.81
N PHE A 66 -2.11 -1.27 -3.81
CA PHE A 66 -2.02 -2.70 -4.00
C PHE A 66 -2.58 -3.50 -2.81
N ARG A 67 -2.82 -4.79 -3.04
CA ARG A 67 -3.21 -5.77 -2.04
C ARG A 67 -2.75 -7.16 -2.48
N TYR A 68 -2.53 -8.05 -1.51
CA TYR A 68 -2.26 -9.46 -1.80
C TYR A 68 -3.55 -10.26 -1.82
N LEU A 69 -3.65 -11.17 -2.77
CA LEU A 69 -4.69 -12.18 -2.84
C LEU A 69 -4.05 -13.54 -2.54
N ILE A 70 -4.25 -14.03 -1.31
CA ILE A 70 -3.68 -15.27 -0.78
C ILE A 70 -4.79 -16.31 -0.72
N ASP A 71 -4.75 -17.30 -1.60
CA ASP A 71 -5.79 -18.34 -1.73
C ASP A 71 -7.22 -17.79 -1.77
N GLY A 72 -7.42 -16.67 -2.47
CA GLY A 72 -8.71 -15.98 -2.58
C GLY A 72 -9.05 -15.05 -1.41
N LYS A 73 -8.17 -14.91 -0.41
CA LYS A 73 -8.32 -13.97 0.70
C LYS A 73 -7.48 -12.72 0.48
N TRP A 74 -8.11 -11.59 0.71
CA TRP A 74 -7.47 -10.29 0.59
C TRP A 74 -6.68 -9.93 1.84
N MET A 75 -5.42 -9.57 1.67
CA MET A 75 -4.52 -9.16 2.74
C MET A 75 -3.72 -7.91 2.37
N SER A 76 -3.65 -6.98 3.30
CA SER A 76 -2.84 -5.76 3.19
C SER A 76 -1.45 -5.98 3.79
N ASP A 77 -0.43 -5.32 3.26
CA ASP A 77 0.94 -5.35 3.79
C ASP A 77 1.10 -4.33 4.92
N SER A 78 1.62 -4.78 6.07
CA SER A 78 2.03 -3.91 7.17
C SER A 78 3.31 -3.12 6.89
N HIS A 79 4.09 -3.54 5.90
CA HIS A 79 5.33 -2.88 5.46
C HIS A 79 5.08 -1.89 4.31
N ALA A 80 3.83 -1.64 3.95
CA ALA A 80 3.47 -0.62 3.00
C ALA A 80 3.87 0.78 3.51
N ASP A 81 4.12 1.72 2.60
CA ASP A 81 4.46 3.09 2.97
C ASP A 81 3.25 3.84 3.56
N GLY A 82 2.05 3.35 3.26
CA GLY A 82 0.81 3.86 3.82
C GLY A 82 -0.38 2.97 3.52
N PHE A 83 -1.56 3.45 3.91
CA PHE A 83 -2.83 2.78 3.64
C PHE A 83 -3.80 3.78 3.03
N ALA A 84 -4.57 3.31 2.04
CA ALA A 84 -5.67 4.04 1.45
C ALA A 84 -6.97 3.43 1.96
N GLU A 85 -7.68 4.16 2.82
CA GLU A 85 -9.00 3.72 3.29
C GLU A 85 -10.01 3.94 2.17
N ASN A 86 -10.68 2.86 1.74
CA ASN A 86 -11.86 3.02 0.91
C ASN A 86 -13.08 3.37 1.79
N SER A 87 -14.12 3.94 1.17
CA SER A 87 -15.35 4.35 1.85
C SER A 87 -16.14 3.21 2.50
N PHE A 88 -15.68 1.96 2.36
CA PHE A 88 -16.28 0.74 2.90
C PHE A 88 -15.46 0.11 4.04
N GLY A 89 -14.43 0.81 4.54
CA GLY A 89 -13.59 0.34 5.64
C GLY A 89 -12.58 -0.74 5.25
N ILE A 90 -12.34 -0.93 3.95
CA ILE A 90 -11.28 -1.79 3.44
C ILE A 90 -10.09 -0.91 3.08
N SER A 91 -8.96 -1.17 3.73
CA SER A 91 -7.74 -0.38 3.51
C SER A 91 -6.81 -1.10 2.53
N ASN A 92 -6.54 -0.45 1.40
CA ASN A 92 -5.51 -0.89 0.45
C ASN A 92 -4.13 -0.47 0.95
N SER A 93 -3.12 -1.26 0.62
CA SER A 93 -1.73 -0.89 0.89
C SER A 93 -1.24 0.08 -0.17
N VAL A 94 -0.43 1.06 0.24
CA VAL A 94 0.13 2.08 -0.65
C VAL A 94 1.64 1.92 -0.71
N VAL A 95 2.19 1.96 -1.92
CA VAL A 95 3.64 2.03 -2.15
C VAL A 95 4.00 3.29 -2.93
N HIS A 96 5.03 3.99 -2.46
CA HIS A 96 5.62 5.13 -3.12
C HIS A 96 6.92 4.70 -3.81
N THR A 97 7.05 4.99 -5.10
CA THR A 97 8.24 4.68 -5.91
C THR A 97 9.27 5.80 -5.89
N SER A 98 9.37 6.53 -4.77
CA SER A 98 10.47 7.46 -4.53
C SER A 98 11.61 6.71 -3.83
N ILE A 99 12.77 6.64 -4.48
CA ILE A 99 13.99 6.24 -3.81
C ILE A 99 14.58 7.50 -3.20
N PRO A 100 14.89 7.53 -1.89
CA PRO A 100 15.70 8.60 -1.35
C PRO A 100 17.09 8.48 -1.98
N VAL A 101 17.31 9.22 -3.07
CA VAL A 101 18.63 9.40 -3.64
C VAL A 101 19.46 10.08 -2.54
N PRO A 102 20.60 9.51 -2.09
CA PRO A 102 21.53 10.30 -1.31
C PRO A 102 21.94 11.47 -2.20
N SER A 103 21.57 12.68 -1.83
CA SER A 103 21.79 13.90 -2.61
C SER A 103 23.29 14.12 -2.85
N ILE A 104 23.86 13.49 -3.87
CA ILE A 104 25.15 13.85 -4.46
C ILE A 104 24.85 14.83 -5.61
N HIS A 105 24.29 15.98 -5.27
CA HIS A 105 24.36 17.15 -6.16
C HIS A 105 25.56 17.97 -5.71
N GLY A 106 26.70 17.69 -6.35
CA GLY A 106 27.88 18.53 -6.28
C GLY A 106 27.59 19.87 -6.94
N SER A 107 27.30 20.87 -6.10
CA SER A 107 27.57 22.27 -6.40
C SER A 107 28.42 22.79 -5.25
N ASP A 108 29.73 22.68 -5.44
CA ASP A 108 30.73 23.42 -4.70
C ASP A 108 30.58 24.91 -5.08
N SER A 109 30.38 25.79 -4.08
CA SER A 109 30.93 27.16 -3.99
C SER A 109 30.14 28.02 -2.99
N GLN A 110 30.80 28.30 -1.86
CA GLN A 110 30.78 29.59 -1.12
C GLN A 110 29.45 30.02 -0.42
N LEU A 111 29.39 30.54 0.81
CA LEU A 111 30.26 30.80 1.96
C LEU A 111 29.32 31.55 2.95
N ARG A 112 29.63 31.52 4.25
CA ARG A 112 29.15 32.45 5.31
C ARG A 112 27.73 32.16 5.85
N GLU A 113 27.42 32.23 7.14
CA GLU A 113 28.13 32.75 8.30
C GLU A 113 27.57 32.10 9.59
N SER A 114 28.47 31.67 10.46
CA SER A 114 28.51 31.92 11.90
C SER A 114 27.22 32.03 12.76
N THR A 115 27.31 31.29 13.88
CA THR A 115 26.86 31.63 15.24
C THR A 115 25.37 31.46 15.59
N LYS A 116 25.10 30.54 16.54
CA LYS A 116 24.88 30.86 17.97
C LYS A 116 23.97 29.81 18.62
N THR A 117 24.57 28.98 19.46
CA THR A 117 24.18 28.73 20.86
C THR A 117 22.72 29.03 21.24
N ARG A 118 21.92 27.99 21.50
CA ARG A 118 21.36 27.73 22.85
C ARG A 118 20.43 26.53 22.88
N SER A 119 20.83 25.61 23.74
CA SER A 119 20.04 24.72 24.59
C SER A 119 18.59 25.15 24.78
N ARG A 120 17.65 24.23 24.56
CA ARG A 120 16.37 24.29 25.25
C ARG A 120 15.85 22.88 25.54
N THR A 121 16.08 22.47 26.77
CA THR A 121 15.42 21.38 27.48
C THR A 121 13.91 21.44 27.24
N PHE A 122 13.35 20.40 26.62
CA PHE A 122 11.90 20.22 26.56
C PHE A 122 11.44 19.42 27.77
N ARG A 123 10.69 20.13 28.60
CA ARG A 123 10.05 19.70 29.84
C ARG A 123 8.84 18.81 29.50
N LEU A 124 8.73 17.64 30.13
CA LEU A 124 7.52 16.81 30.09
C LEU A 124 6.31 17.61 30.60
N ALA A 125 5.21 17.58 29.85
CA ALA A 125 3.91 18.03 30.32
C ALA A 125 2.85 16.99 29.92
N ALA A 126 2.28 16.36 30.95
CA ALA A 126 1.10 15.52 30.87
C ALA A 126 -0.13 16.36 30.50
N LYS A 127 -0.97 15.82 29.60
CA LYS A 127 -2.36 16.25 29.33
C LYS A 127 -3.14 14.96 29.07
N SER A 128 -3.89 14.47 30.06
CA SER A 128 -5.30 14.82 30.34
C SER A 128 -6.26 14.12 29.38
N ASP A 129 -6.76 12.99 29.89
CA ASP A 129 -7.93 12.21 29.52
C ASP A 129 -9.12 13.08 29.06
N GLN A 130 -9.69 12.76 27.89
CA GLN A 130 -11.02 13.21 27.46
C GLN A 130 -11.69 12.06 26.68
N PRO A 131 -12.95 11.70 27.01
CA PRO A 131 -13.63 10.56 26.40
C PRO A 131 -14.15 10.90 24.99
N PHE A 132 -14.04 9.91 24.09
CA PHE A 132 -14.57 9.95 22.73
C PHE A 132 -16.08 10.23 22.72
N ARG A 133 -16.49 11.37 22.15
CA ARG A 133 -17.88 11.58 21.72
C ARG A 133 -18.10 10.85 20.39
N GLN A 134 -19.05 9.91 20.39
CA GLN A 134 -19.54 9.29 19.16
C GLN A 134 -20.30 10.32 18.31
N PRO A 135 -20.09 10.38 16.98
CA PRO A 135 -20.96 11.13 16.08
C PRO A 135 -22.31 10.40 15.91
N PRO A 136 -23.42 11.14 15.69
CA PRO A 136 -24.75 10.55 15.55
C PRO A 136 -24.89 9.73 14.25
N PRO A 137 -25.70 8.64 14.25
CA PRO A 137 -25.93 7.86 13.04
C PRO A 137 -26.79 8.64 12.03
N THR A 138 -26.32 8.75 10.79
CA THR A 138 -27.11 9.25 9.65
C THR A 138 -28.07 8.16 9.13
N PRO A 139 -29.25 8.54 8.61
CA PRO A 139 -30.26 7.59 8.18
C PRO A 139 -29.84 6.84 6.90
N VAL A 140 -30.06 5.53 6.92
CA VAL A 140 -29.83 4.62 5.79
C VAL A 140 -30.79 4.92 4.64
N THR A 141 -30.26 5.31 3.48
CA THR A 141 -31.03 5.34 2.22
C THR A 141 -31.20 3.91 1.72
N GLU A 142 -32.44 3.43 1.73
CA GLU A 142 -32.86 2.11 1.24
C GLU A 142 -32.55 1.97 -0.26
N VAL A 143 -31.72 0.97 -0.61
CA VAL A 143 -31.45 0.61 -2.00
C VAL A 143 -32.68 -0.12 -2.56
N PRO A 144 -33.25 0.29 -3.72
CA PRO A 144 -34.45 -0.35 -4.25
C PRO A 144 -34.15 -1.79 -4.68
N ARG A 145 -34.94 -2.73 -4.16
CA ARG A 145 -34.92 -4.14 -4.55
C ARG A 145 -35.34 -4.28 -6.01
N ILE A 146 -34.42 -4.80 -6.84
CA ILE A 146 -34.71 -5.24 -8.21
C ILE A 146 -35.65 -6.46 -8.12
N PRO A 147 -36.82 -6.47 -8.79
CA PRO A 147 -37.69 -7.63 -8.79
C PRO A 147 -37.08 -8.77 -9.64
N ALA A 148 -37.16 -9.99 -9.10
CA ALA A 148 -36.73 -11.21 -9.77
C ALA A 148 -37.55 -11.46 -11.04
N ILE A 149 -36.87 -11.60 -12.19
CA ILE A 149 -37.47 -12.04 -13.44
C ILE A 149 -37.76 -13.55 -13.32
N VAL A 150 -39.05 -13.89 -13.32
CA VAL A 150 -39.54 -15.28 -13.41
C VAL A 150 -39.45 -15.71 -14.88
N PRO A 151 -38.78 -16.82 -15.23
CA PRO A 151 -38.83 -17.33 -16.60
C PRO A 151 -40.20 -17.98 -16.87
N GLN A 152 -40.93 -17.45 -17.85
CA GLN A 152 -42.14 -18.10 -18.35
C GLN A 152 -41.76 -19.39 -19.10
N ARG A 153 -42.34 -20.50 -18.65
CA ARG A 153 -42.29 -21.80 -19.32
C ARG A 153 -43.20 -21.73 -20.56
N VAL A 154 -42.63 -21.83 -21.74
CA VAL A 154 -43.38 -22.10 -22.98
C VAL A 154 -43.71 -23.58 -22.99
N ALA A 155 -44.99 -23.92 -22.93
CA ALA A 155 -45.50 -25.25 -23.24
C ALA A 155 -45.82 -25.33 -24.74
N ALA A 156 -45.52 -26.49 -25.32
CA ALA A 156 -45.78 -26.88 -26.70
C ALA A 156 -47.27 -27.12 -26.98
#